data_AF-A0A8E2E1B5-F1
#
_entry.id   AF-A0A8E2E1B5-F1
#
_cell.length_a   1.000
_cell.length_b   1.000
_cell.length_c   1.000
_cell.angle_alpha   90.00
_cell.angle_beta   90.00
_cell.angle_gamma   90.00
#
_symmetry.space_group_name_H-M   'P 1'
#
loop_
_entity.id
_entity.type
_entity.pdbx_description
1 polymer ?
#
loop_
_entity_poly.entity_id
_entity_poly.type
_entity_poly.pdbx_seq_one_letter_code
_entity_poly.pdbx_strand_id
1 'polypeptide(L)'
;MAPVLVETPQPAGSYASKGIADYKEAYIGGPRAYKEGVETKGSAKQPPARYPNYLPTWDPEKKYPPLQPFVHYEHGKDADPSFPNLLKHAKFTDLTSNIGAEVHGVKLNELSDKGKDELALLVAKKKVVVFRDQDLADLPIQEALDFGGYFGRHHIHPTSGAPKGFPEVHLVHRGAEDTTARDFFEERTNSVTWHSDVTYEQQPPGTTFLYFLDGPIAGGDTLFANQAEAYKRLSPEFRKRLHGLKAIHSAVEQADNSKGRGGVVRREPVSNTHPIVRTHPVSAG
;
A
#
# COMPACT_ATOMS: atom_id res chain seq x y z
N MET A 1 -0.99 6.81 -4.60
CA MET A 1 0.06 6.92 -5.63
C MET A 1 0.98 8.06 -5.27
N ALA A 2 2.10 7.76 -4.63
CA ALA A 2 3.12 8.75 -4.34
C ALA A 2 4.03 8.84 -5.59
N PRO A 3 3.99 9.92 -6.39
CA PRO A 3 4.79 10.01 -7.61
C PRO A 3 6.31 9.90 -7.40
N VAL A 4 7.00 9.34 -8.39
CA VAL A 4 8.47 9.34 -8.49
C VAL A 4 9.01 10.76 -8.32
N LEU A 5 10.09 10.89 -7.55
CA LEU A 5 10.66 12.17 -7.14
C LEU A 5 11.28 12.96 -8.29
N VAL A 6 10.98 14.27 -8.32
CA VAL A 6 11.69 15.28 -9.11
C VAL A 6 12.88 15.88 -8.32
N GLU A 7 12.92 15.72 -6.99
CA GLU A 7 14.01 16.20 -6.13
C GLU A 7 14.47 15.11 -5.15
N THR A 8 15.79 14.96 -4.97
CA THR A 8 16.37 13.99 -4.02
C THR A 8 16.08 14.39 -2.56
N PRO A 9 15.43 13.54 -1.75
CA PRO A 9 15.23 13.81 -0.33
C PRO A 9 16.56 13.86 0.41
N GLN A 10 16.62 14.72 1.44
CA GLN A 10 17.76 14.75 2.36
C GLN A 10 17.44 13.97 3.65
N PRO A 11 18.44 13.31 4.25
CA PRO A 11 18.30 12.68 5.56
C PRO A 11 17.81 13.72 6.58
N ALA A 12 16.75 13.38 7.32
CA ALA A 12 16.29 14.23 8.41
C ALA A 12 17.19 14.07 9.65
N GLY A 13 17.31 15.14 10.45
CA GLY A 13 17.86 15.05 11.81
C GLY A 13 16.98 14.20 12.73
N SER A 14 17.50 13.78 13.88
CA SER A 14 16.81 12.88 14.81
C SER A 14 15.49 13.47 15.33
N TYR A 15 14.38 12.73 15.15
CA TYR A 15 13.08 13.01 15.77
C TYR A 15 12.85 12.02 16.92
N ALA A 16 12.50 12.49 18.11
CA ALA A 16 12.19 11.64 19.26
C ALA A 16 10.70 11.22 19.24
N SER A 17 10.42 9.92 19.42
CA SER A 17 9.05 9.38 19.53
C SER A 17 8.50 9.54 20.95
N LYS A 18 7.18 9.79 21.08
CA LYS A 18 6.46 9.81 22.37
C LYS A 18 5.71 8.48 22.56
N GLY A 19 6.42 7.43 22.97
CA GLY A 19 5.83 6.20 23.52
C GLY A 19 4.91 5.36 22.60
N ILE A 20 4.47 4.20 23.10
CA ILE A 20 3.65 3.20 22.36
C ILE A 20 2.15 3.58 22.31
N ALA A 21 1.67 4.35 23.29
CA ALA A 21 0.24 4.65 23.49
C ALA A 21 -0.36 5.62 22.44
N ASP A 22 0.48 6.42 21.77
CA ASP A 22 0.02 7.46 20.84
C ASP A 22 0.02 7.02 19.36
N TYR A 23 0.31 5.74 19.07
CA TYR A 23 0.36 5.27 17.69
C TYR A 23 -0.99 5.43 16.98
N LYS A 24 -0.96 6.05 15.80
CA LYS A 24 -2.17 6.48 15.10
C LYS A 24 -2.92 5.31 14.47
N GLU A 25 -2.21 4.30 13.97
CA GLU A 25 -2.85 3.18 13.27
C GLU A 25 -3.42 2.15 14.25
N ALA A 26 -4.70 1.85 14.02
CA ALA A 26 -5.52 1.06 14.92
C ALA A 26 -5.21 -0.43 14.90
N TYR A 27 -4.92 -0.98 13.70
CA TYR A 27 -4.92 -2.41 13.46
C TYR A 27 -3.72 -2.82 12.63
N ILE A 28 -2.60 -3.04 13.31
CA ILE A 28 -1.49 -3.79 12.71
C ILE A 28 -1.47 -5.11 13.44
N GLY A 29 -2.02 -6.14 12.78
CA GLY A 29 -1.89 -7.51 13.23
C GLY A 29 -0.41 -7.86 13.44
N GLY A 30 -0.14 -8.82 14.31
CA GLY A 30 1.23 -9.16 14.67
C GLY A 30 1.31 -10.50 15.36
N PRO A 31 2.54 -10.95 15.70
CA PRO A 31 2.77 -12.28 16.26
C PRO A 31 1.92 -12.60 17.49
N ARG A 32 1.64 -11.60 18.33
CA ARG A 32 0.82 -11.77 19.55
C ARG A 32 -0.66 -12.05 19.27
N ALA A 33 -1.20 -11.49 18.19
CA ALA A 33 -2.61 -11.69 17.81
C ALA A 33 -2.80 -12.89 16.88
N TYR A 34 -1.71 -13.38 16.27
CA TYR A 34 -1.73 -14.52 15.35
C TYR A 34 -1.81 -15.86 16.09
N LYS A 35 -2.78 -16.70 15.71
CA LYS A 35 -2.97 -18.04 16.27
C LYS A 35 -2.96 -19.07 15.15
N GLU A 36 -1.78 -19.60 14.82
CA GLU A 36 -1.58 -20.52 13.68
C GLU A 36 -2.60 -21.67 13.63
N GLY A 37 -2.89 -22.30 14.77
CA GLY A 37 -3.86 -23.40 14.83
C GLY A 37 -5.28 -22.98 14.44
N VAL A 38 -5.69 -21.76 14.77
CA VAL A 38 -7.00 -21.21 14.40
C VAL A 38 -7.02 -20.81 12.94
N GLU A 39 -5.97 -20.17 12.44
CA GLU A 39 -5.87 -19.76 11.04
C GLU A 39 -5.88 -20.97 10.09
N THR A 40 -5.17 -22.03 10.45
CA THR A 40 -5.01 -23.21 9.58
C THR A 40 -6.15 -24.22 9.68
N LYS A 41 -6.83 -24.32 10.84
CA LYS A 41 -7.89 -25.32 11.08
C LYS A 41 -9.28 -24.73 11.27
N GLY A 42 -9.38 -23.41 11.42
CA GLY A 42 -10.59 -22.72 11.83
C GLY A 42 -10.87 -22.84 13.33
N SER A 43 -11.96 -22.20 13.76
CA SER A 43 -12.56 -22.36 15.09
C SER A 43 -14.05 -22.67 14.97
N ALA A 44 -14.74 -22.76 16.11
CA ALA A 44 -16.21 -22.86 16.13
C ALA A 44 -16.91 -21.63 15.53
N LYS A 45 -16.22 -20.49 15.40
CA LYS A 45 -16.80 -19.22 14.92
C LYS A 45 -16.37 -18.85 13.50
N GLN A 46 -15.23 -19.34 13.04
CA GLN A 46 -14.62 -18.91 11.78
C GLN A 46 -14.03 -20.13 11.04
N PRO A 47 -14.21 -20.22 9.71
CA PRO A 47 -13.54 -21.25 8.91
C PRO A 47 -12.00 -21.05 8.92
N PRO A 48 -11.21 -22.07 8.53
CA PRO A 48 -9.80 -21.87 8.24
C PRO A 48 -9.61 -20.85 7.13
N ALA A 49 -8.45 -20.18 7.13
CA ALA A 49 -8.08 -19.22 6.10
C ALA A 49 -8.18 -19.84 4.70
N ARG A 50 -8.86 -19.16 3.78
CA ARG A 50 -9.04 -19.64 2.40
C ARG A 50 -7.72 -19.83 1.65
N TYR A 51 -6.71 -19.02 1.94
CA TYR A 51 -5.40 -19.00 1.28
C TYR A 51 -4.26 -19.23 2.28
N PRO A 52 -4.05 -20.46 2.77
CA PRO A 52 -3.08 -20.75 3.83
C PRO A 52 -1.62 -20.47 3.43
N ASN A 53 -1.30 -20.53 2.13
CA ASN A 53 0.00 -20.16 1.57
C ASN A 53 0.34 -18.67 1.76
N TYR A 54 -0.66 -17.82 1.98
CA TYR A 54 -0.47 -16.39 2.26
C TYR A 54 -0.40 -16.05 3.75
N LEU A 55 -0.49 -17.04 4.66
CA LEU A 55 -0.44 -16.75 6.08
C LEU A 55 0.90 -16.12 6.49
N PRO A 56 0.86 -15.08 7.35
CA PRO A 56 2.04 -14.31 7.70
C PRO A 56 3.02 -15.12 8.56
N THR A 57 4.30 -14.88 8.29
CA THR A 57 5.41 -15.28 9.14
C THR A 57 6.20 -14.04 9.57
N TRP A 58 6.78 -14.11 10.77
CA TRP A 58 7.57 -13.04 11.37
C TRP A 58 8.92 -13.62 11.82
N ASP A 59 9.87 -13.69 10.89
CA ASP A 59 11.24 -14.09 11.19
C ASP A 59 12.02 -12.90 11.79
N PRO A 60 12.35 -12.92 13.10
CA PRO A 60 13.04 -11.81 13.77
C PRO A 60 14.53 -11.73 13.41
N GLU A 61 15.13 -12.85 13.00
CA GLU A 61 16.54 -12.98 12.64
C GLU A 61 16.81 -12.40 11.24
N LYS A 62 15.79 -12.41 10.38
CA LYS A 62 15.90 -11.83 9.03
C LYS A 62 16.05 -10.31 9.09
N LYS A 63 17.20 -9.81 8.64
CA LYS A 63 17.46 -8.37 8.42
C LYS A 63 17.67 -8.08 6.95
N TYR A 64 17.34 -6.86 6.55
CA TYR A 64 17.53 -6.31 5.22
C TYR A 64 18.46 -5.11 5.28
N PRO A 65 19.31 -4.93 4.26
CA PRO A 65 20.13 -3.73 4.17
C PRO A 65 19.25 -2.47 3.98
N PRO A 66 19.81 -1.28 4.24
CA PRO A 66 19.21 -0.03 3.83
C PRO A 66 18.86 -0.04 2.33
N LEU A 67 17.69 0.50 1.99
CA LEU A 67 17.28 0.61 0.60
C LEU A 67 18.27 1.50 -0.15
N GLN A 68 18.68 1.05 -1.34
CA GLN A 68 19.50 1.85 -2.24
C GLN A 68 18.60 2.54 -3.27
N PRO A 69 18.92 3.80 -3.63
CA PRO A 69 18.27 4.48 -4.73
C PRO A 69 18.35 3.68 -6.02
N PHE A 70 17.30 3.75 -6.83
CA PHE A 70 17.27 3.15 -8.15
C PHE A 70 16.59 4.07 -9.16
N VAL A 71 16.91 3.89 -10.44
CA VAL A 71 16.22 4.57 -11.54
C VAL A 71 14.93 3.81 -11.81
N HIS A 72 13.79 4.45 -11.54
CA HIS A 72 12.48 3.89 -11.83
C HIS A 72 12.06 4.20 -13.27
N TYR A 73 11.56 3.18 -13.96
CA TYR A 73 10.95 3.32 -15.28
C TYR A 73 9.43 3.38 -15.15
N GLU A 74 8.84 4.43 -15.72
CA GLU A 74 7.41 4.70 -15.60
C GLU A 74 6.68 4.23 -16.86
N HIS A 75 6.15 3.01 -16.79
CA HIS A 75 5.45 2.30 -17.86
C HIS A 75 4.23 3.05 -18.41
N GLY A 76 3.59 3.91 -17.61
CA GLY A 76 2.47 4.72 -18.10
C GLY A 76 2.85 5.72 -19.22
N LYS A 77 4.14 5.95 -19.48
CA LYS A 77 4.62 6.80 -20.58
C LYS A 77 4.56 6.12 -21.95
N ASP A 78 4.57 4.79 -21.99
CA ASP A 78 4.56 4.01 -23.24
C ASP A 78 3.15 3.61 -23.68
N ALA A 79 2.17 3.87 -22.81
CA ALA A 79 0.78 3.51 -23.00
C ALA A 79 0.14 4.23 -24.21
N ASP A 80 -0.67 3.48 -24.95
CA ASP A 80 -1.63 4.10 -25.87
C ASP A 80 -2.78 4.73 -25.06
N PRO A 81 -2.99 6.06 -25.14
CA PRO A 81 -3.98 6.74 -24.31
C PRO A 81 -5.43 6.43 -24.68
N SER A 82 -5.68 5.70 -25.77
CA SER A 82 -6.99 5.17 -26.16
C SER A 82 -7.33 3.81 -25.55
N PHE A 83 -6.38 3.17 -24.85
CA PHE A 83 -6.52 1.91 -24.12
C PHE A 83 -7.01 0.70 -24.95
N PRO A 84 -6.50 0.45 -26.17
CA PRO A 84 -6.96 -0.63 -27.06
C PRO A 84 -6.58 -2.04 -26.59
N ASN A 85 -5.60 -2.21 -25.70
CA ASN A 85 -5.18 -3.52 -25.19
C ASN A 85 -5.78 -3.82 -23.80
N LEU A 86 -6.20 -2.79 -23.07
CA LEU A 86 -6.78 -2.90 -21.73
C LEU A 86 -8.31 -2.85 -21.75
N LEU A 87 -8.91 -1.91 -22.49
CA LEU A 87 -10.34 -1.60 -22.36
C LEU A 87 -11.22 -2.05 -23.53
N LYS A 88 -10.64 -2.67 -24.58
CA LYS A 88 -11.34 -3.02 -25.82
C LYS A 88 -12.64 -3.81 -25.63
N HIS A 89 -12.65 -4.74 -24.67
CA HIS A 89 -13.82 -5.58 -24.35
C HIS A 89 -14.28 -5.39 -22.90
N ALA A 90 -13.79 -4.34 -22.24
CA ALA A 90 -14.06 -4.09 -20.84
C ALA A 90 -15.33 -3.26 -20.66
N LYS A 91 -16.06 -3.53 -19.57
CA LYS A 91 -17.03 -2.56 -19.05
C LYS A 91 -16.30 -1.64 -18.09
N PHE A 92 -16.19 -0.38 -18.47
CA PHE A 92 -15.53 0.67 -17.69
C PHE A 92 -16.57 1.61 -17.07
N THR A 93 -16.47 1.91 -15.78
CA THR A 93 -17.40 2.81 -15.08
C THR A 93 -16.66 3.66 -14.07
N ASP A 94 -16.87 4.98 -14.09
CA ASP A 94 -16.32 5.86 -13.07
C ASP A 94 -17.05 5.67 -11.74
N LEU A 95 -16.29 5.51 -10.65
CA LEU A 95 -16.85 5.33 -9.30
C LEU A 95 -17.30 6.65 -8.70
N THR A 96 -16.54 7.72 -8.96
CA THR A 96 -16.88 9.09 -8.55
C THR A 96 -16.48 10.07 -9.65
N SER A 97 -16.81 11.36 -9.46
CA SER A 97 -16.51 12.41 -10.43
C SER A 97 -15.01 12.76 -10.55
N ASN A 98 -14.18 12.44 -9.54
CA ASN A 98 -12.77 12.86 -9.53
C ASN A 98 -11.76 11.77 -9.14
N ILE A 99 -12.21 10.59 -8.71
CA ILE A 99 -11.34 9.46 -8.33
C ILE A 99 -12.06 8.14 -8.51
N GLY A 100 -11.31 7.11 -8.89
CA GLY A 100 -11.83 5.76 -8.91
C GLY A 100 -12.51 5.41 -10.23
N ALA A 101 -12.17 4.23 -10.75
CA ALA A 101 -12.94 3.56 -11.77
C ALA A 101 -13.08 2.08 -11.43
N GLU A 102 -14.14 1.47 -11.90
CA GLU A 102 -14.37 0.04 -11.85
C GLU A 102 -14.32 -0.54 -13.27
N VAL A 103 -13.64 -1.68 -13.40
CA VAL A 103 -13.42 -2.38 -14.67
C VAL A 103 -13.85 -3.85 -14.52
N HIS A 104 -14.69 -4.29 -15.44
CA HIS A 104 -15.10 -5.69 -15.59
C HIS A 104 -14.66 -6.24 -16.95
N GLY A 105 -14.48 -7.56 -17.04
CA GLY A 105 -14.14 -8.24 -18.29
C GLY A 105 -12.65 -8.16 -18.69
N VAL A 106 -11.77 -7.85 -17.74
CA VAL A 106 -10.31 -7.82 -17.92
C VAL A 106 -9.66 -8.73 -16.89
N LYS A 107 -8.78 -9.63 -17.33
CA LYS A 107 -7.95 -10.46 -16.46
C LYS A 107 -6.53 -9.91 -16.43
N LEU A 108 -6.08 -9.45 -15.26
CA LEU A 108 -4.82 -8.73 -15.13
C LEU A 108 -3.60 -9.61 -15.46
N ASN A 109 -3.62 -10.87 -15.03
CA ASN A 109 -2.59 -11.88 -15.30
C ASN A 109 -2.50 -12.28 -16.79
N GLU A 110 -3.48 -11.94 -17.62
CA GLU A 110 -3.49 -12.24 -19.05
C GLU A 110 -3.07 -11.03 -19.92
N LEU A 111 -2.78 -9.88 -19.30
CA LEU A 111 -2.41 -8.68 -20.04
C LEU A 111 -1.05 -8.86 -20.73
N SER A 112 -1.01 -8.49 -22.01
CA SER A 112 0.25 -8.21 -22.71
C SER A 112 0.95 -7.00 -22.10
N ASP A 113 2.24 -6.82 -22.39
CA ASP A 113 3.00 -5.67 -21.89
C ASP A 113 2.38 -4.34 -22.30
N LYS A 114 1.85 -4.21 -23.54
CA LYS A 114 1.10 -3.02 -23.96
C LYS A 114 -0.15 -2.78 -23.10
N GLY A 115 -0.85 -3.84 -22.70
CA GLY A 115 -1.98 -3.77 -21.78
C GLY A 115 -1.58 -3.35 -20.37
N LYS A 116 -0.39 -3.75 -19.91
CA LYS A 116 0.17 -3.33 -18.62
C LYS A 116 0.63 -1.87 -18.64
N ASP A 117 1.25 -1.39 -19.72
CA ASP A 117 1.56 0.04 -19.89
C ASP A 117 0.28 0.88 -19.83
N GLU A 118 -0.76 0.45 -20.57
CA GLU A 118 -2.09 1.06 -20.53
C GLU A 118 -2.72 1.04 -19.12
N LEU A 119 -2.53 -0.05 -18.36
CA LEU A 119 -2.96 -0.14 -16.97
C LEU A 119 -2.25 0.90 -16.10
N ALA A 120 -0.93 1.05 -16.24
CA ALA A 120 -0.15 2.06 -15.51
C ALA A 120 -0.68 3.47 -15.77
N LEU A 121 -0.96 3.80 -17.04
CA LEU A 121 -1.55 5.09 -17.42
C LEU A 121 -2.97 5.26 -16.86
N LEU A 122 -3.81 4.23 -16.93
CA LEU A 122 -5.18 4.29 -16.41
C LEU A 122 -5.20 4.57 -14.91
N VAL A 123 -4.37 3.85 -14.14
CA VAL A 123 -4.21 4.08 -12.69
C VAL A 123 -3.67 5.48 -12.42
N ALA A 124 -2.67 5.94 -13.19
CA ALA A 124 -2.17 7.31 -13.05
C ALA A 124 -3.26 8.36 -13.31
N LYS A 125 -4.20 8.13 -14.24
CA LYS A 125 -5.32 9.05 -14.51
C LYS A 125 -6.41 8.98 -13.45
N LYS A 126 -6.88 7.78 -13.11
CA LYS A 126 -8.05 7.54 -12.22
C LYS A 126 -7.69 7.47 -10.74
N LYS A 127 -6.39 7.43 -10.41
CA LYS A 127 -5.76 7.34 -9.08
C LYS A 127 -6.02 6.02 -8.35
N VAL A 128 -7.21 5.45 -8.52
CA VAL A 128 -7.64 4.14 -8.03
C VAL A 128 -8.41 3.46 -9.16
N VAL A 129 -8.14 2.17 -9.40
CA VAL A 129 -8.90 1.37 -10.36
C VAL A 129 -9.17 0.01 -9.73
N VAL A 130 -10.44 -0.41 -9.74
CA VAL A 130 -10.90 -1.68 -9.18
C VAL A 130 -11.19 -2.62 -10.33
N PHE A 131 -10.50 -3.77 -10.36
CA PHE A 131 -10.77 -4.85 -11.30
C PHE A 131 -11.58 -5.93 -10.59
N ARG A 132 -12.72 -6.32 -11.16
CA ARG A 132 -13.58 -7.38 -10.62
C ARG A 132 -13.18 -8.74 -11.18
N ASP A 133 -13.57 -9.79 -10.45
CA ASP A 133 -13.40 -11.19 -10.86
C ASP A 133 -11.95 -11.58 -11.19
N GLN A 134 -10.99 -11.10 -10.39
CA GLN A 134 -9.57 -11.49 -10.49
C GLN A 134 -9.29 -12.78 -9.73
N ASP A 135 -8.31 -13.54 -10.21
CA ASP A 135 -7.87 -14.83 -9.67
C ASP A 135 -6.39 -14.81 -9.21
N LEU A 136 -5.81 -13.62 -9.02
CA LEU A 136 -4.41 -13.44 -8.59
C LEU A 136 -4.08 -14.18 -7.28
N ALA A 137 -5.06 -14.33 -6.38
CA ALA A 137 -4.89 -15.06 -5.11
C ALA A 137 -4.82 -16.59 -5.30
N ASP A 138 -5.41 -17.10 -6.38
CA ASP A 138 -5.42 -18.52 -6.71
C ASP A 138 -4.13 -18.94 -7.46
N LEU A 139 -3.36 -17.97 -7.97
CA LEU A 139 -2.07 -18.21 -8.61
C LEU A 139 -0.95 -18.48 -7.58
N PRO A 140 0.16 -19.11 -8.00
CA PRO A 140 1.39 -19.08 -7.21
C PRO A 140 1.79 -17.64 -6.85
N ILE A 141 2.20 -17.40 -5.61
CA ILE A 141 2.58 -16.05 -5.12
C ILE A 141 3.63 -15.41 -6.03
N GLN A 142 4.55 -16.21 -6.56
CA GLN A 142 5.58 -15.72 -7.49
C GLN A 142 4.98 -15.11 -8.75
N GLU A 143 3.91 -15.68 -9.33
CA GLU A 143 3.28 -15.13 -10.53
C GLU A 143 2.61 -13.78 -10.27
N ALA A 144 1.98 -13.62 -9.09
CA ALA A 144 1.44 -12.33 -8.66
C ALA A 144 2.56 -11.29 -8.45
N LEU A 145 3.70 -11.71 -7.92
CA LEU A 145 4.89 -10.86 -7.81
C LEU A 145 5.48 -10.52 -9.17
N ASP A 146 5.56 -11.46 -10.11
CA ASP A 146 6.08 -11.21 -11.46
C ASP A 146 5.19 -10.21 -12.21
N PHE A 147 3.86 -10.33 -12.06
CA PHE A 147 2.90 -9.35 -12.57
C PHE A 147 3.15 -7.95 -11.99
N GLY A 148 3.21 -7.82 -10.66
CA GLY A 148 3.45 -6.53 -10.01
C GLY A 148 4.86 -5.98 -10.31
N GLY A 149 5.83 -6.86 -10.51
CA GLY A 149 7.23 -6.54 -10.80
C GLY A 149 7.43 -5.85 -12.15
N TYR A 150 6.49 -6.04 -13.08
CA TYR A 150 6.45 -5.28 -14.33
C TYR A 150 6.42 -3.77 -14.07
N PHE A 151 5.69 -3.32 -13.06
CA PHE A 151 5.51 -1.90 -12.75
C PHE A 151 6.65 -1.31 -11.92
N GLY A 152 7.65 -2.12 -11.55
CA GLY A 152 8.82 -1.69 -10.81
C GLY A 152 9.21 -2.66 -9.68
N ARG A 153 10.29 -2.30 -8.98
CA ARG A 153 10.83 -3.09 -7.87
C ARG A 153 9.81 -3.17 -6.72
N HIS A 154 9.61 -4.37 -6.19
CA HIS A 154 8.85 -4.57 -4.96
C HIS A 154 9.51 -3.92 -3.74
N HIS A 155 8.68 -3.34 -2.88
CA HIS A 155 9.11 -2.83 -1.58
C HIS A 155 8.91 -3.91 -0.51
N ILE A 156 9.97 -4.29 0.20
CA ILE A 156 9.89 -5.20 1.35
C ILE A 156 9.66 -4.40 2.63
N HIS A 157 8.45 -4.55 3.20
CA HIS A 157 8.03 -3.80 4.40
C HIS A 157 8.83 -4.23 5.65
N PRO A 158 9.44 -3.30 6.39
CA PRO A 158 10.36 -3.64 7.48
C PRO A 158 9.67 -4.31 8.67
N THR A 159 8.41 -3.99 8.92
CA THR A 159 7.69 -4.40 10.14
C THR A 159 6.51 -5.35 9.93
N SER A 160 6.15 -5.65 8.68
CA SER A 160 4.98 -6.48 8.36
C SER A 160 5.34 -7.97 8.38
N GLY A 161 4.36 -8.81 8.70
CA GLY A 161 4.44 -10.24 8.42
C GLY A 161 4.31 -10.50 6.92
N ALA A 162 4.96 -11.55 6.44
CA ALA A 162 4.91 -11.91 5.02
C ALA A 162 4.74 -13.42 4.85
N PRO A 163 4.15 -13.90 3.75
CA PRO A 163 4.11 -15.31 3.43
C PRO A 163 5.52 -15.90 3.44
N LYS A 164 5.64 -17.16 3.88
CA LYS A 164 6.94 -17.83 3.99
C LYS A 164 7.61 -17.88 2.62
N GLY A 165 8.82 -17.31 2.52
CA GLY A 165 9.59 -17.27 1.28
C GLY A 165 9.31 -16.08 0.37
N PHE A 166 8.27 -15.28 0.63
CA PHE A 166 7.84 -14.17 -0.23
C PHE A 166 7.78 -12.84 0.54
N PRO A 167 8.93 -12.30 0.99
CA PRO A 167 8.99 -11.06 1.79
C PRO A 167 8.48 -9.80 1.08
N GLU A 168 8.37 -9.82 -0.24
CA GLU A 168 7.83 -8.76 -1.10
C GLU A 168 6.33 -8.56 -0.89
N VAL A 169 5.61 -9.58 -0.43
CA VAL A 169 4.18 -9.49 -0.15
C VAL A 169 3.97 -8.83 1.22
N HIS A 170 3.30 -7.68 1.19
CA HIS A 170 2.83 -7.01 2.38
C HIS A 170 1.40 -7.48 2.72
N LEU A 171 1.20 -8.01 3.93
CA LEU A 171 -0.10 -8.50 4.36
C LEU A 171 -0.81 -7.50 5.27
N VAL A 172 -2.01 -7.10 4.85
CA VAL A 172 -3.01 -6.46 5.71
C VAL A 172 -3.82 -7.59 6.37
N HIS A 173 -3.27 -8.12 7.45
CA HIS A 173 -3.82 -9.29 8.13
C HIS A 173 -4.33 -8.93 9.53
N ARG A 174 -5.56 -9.37 9.83
CA ARG A 174 -6.12 -9.38 11.17
C ARG A 174 -6.45 -10.81 11.54
N GLY A 175 -5.94 -11.26 12.68
CA GLY A 175 -6.05 -12.66 13.05
C GLY A 175 -7.47 -13.10 13.33
N ALA A 176 -7.71 -14.39 13.13
CA ALA A 176 -8.94 -15.03 13.55
C ALA A 176 -9.17 -14.82 15.06
N GLU A 177 -10.37 -14.40 15.41
CA GLU A 177 -10.76 -14.04 16.80
C GLU A 177 -9.94 -12.90 17.44
N ASP A 178 -9.29 -12.04 16.64
CA ASP A 178 -8.58 -10.87 17.14
C ASP A 178 -9.56 -9.85 17.77
N THR A 179 -9.50 -9.72 19.09
CA THR A 179 -10.33 -8.82 19.89
C THR A 179 -9.72 -7.42 20.08
N THR A 180 -8.52 -7.13 19.55
CA THR A 180 -7.81 -5.87 19.79
C THR A 180 -8.59 -4.63 19.34
N ALA A 181 -9.54 -4.77 18.40
CA ALA A 181 -10.38 -3.65 18.03
C ALA A 181 -11.32 -3.19 19.14
N ARG A 182 -11.78 -4.10 20.01
CA ARG A 182 -12.57 -3.70 21.18
C ARG A 182 -11.76 -2.74 22.05
N ASP A 183 -10.56 -3.17 22.43
CA ASP A 183 -9.66 -2.41 23.29
C ASP A 183 -9.31 -1.05 22.66
N PHE A 184 -9.06 -1.02 21.34
CA PHE A 184 -8.81 0.22 20.61
C PHE A 184 -9.98 1.23 20.68
N PHE A 185 -11.21 0.74 20.66
CA PHE A 185 -12.41 1.58 20.73
C PHE A 185 -12.83 1.94 22.16
N GLU A 186 -12.16 1.42 23.21
CA GLU A 186 -12.42 1.87 24.59
C GLU A 186 -11.95 3.32 24.80
N GLU A 187 -10.90 3.75 24.09
CA GLU A 187 -10.31 5.09 24.22
C GLU A 187 -10.55 5.99 22.99
N ARG A 188 -11.10 5.46 21.89
CA ARG A 188 -11.22 6.18 20.61
C ARG A 188 -12.59 5.99 19.97
N THR A 189 -13.08 7.05 19.31
CA THR A 189 -14.39 7.04 18.65
C THR A 189 -14.35 6.55 17.20
N ASN A 190 -13.17 6.48 16.58
CA ASN A 190 -12.99 5.93 15.24
C ASN A 190 -11.55 5.41 15.05
N SER A 191 -11.37 4.56 14.04
CA SER A 191 -10.07 3.98 13.66
C SER A 191 -9.48 4.62 12.40
N VAL A 192 -10.02 5.75 11.94
CA VAL A 192 -9.70 6.34 10.65
C VAL A 192 -8.37 7.09 10.74
N THR A 193 -7.36 6.57 10.04
CA THR A 193 -6.08 7.26 9.85
C THR A 193 -5.79 7.40 8.36
N TRP A 194 -5.86 8.63 7.86
CA TRP A 194 -5.48 8.96 6.48
C TRP A 194 -3.96 8.99 6.34
N HIS A 195 -3.44 8.24 5.37
CA HIS A 195 -2.02 8.21 5.08
C HIS A 195 -1.76 7.97 3.59
N SER A 196 -0.48 8.09 3.22
CA SER A 196 0.07 7.50 2.01
C SER A 196 1.16 6.53 2.44
N ASP A 197 1.22 5.39 1.78
CA ASP A 197 2.10 4.28 2.15
C ASP A 197 3.57 4.70 2.18
N VAL A 198 4.26 4.30 3.25
CA VAL A 198 5.74 4.30 3.36
C VAL A 198 6.40 5.64 2.97
N THR A 199 5.77 6.76 3.32
CA THR A 199 6.26 8.10 2.97
C THR A 199 7.56 8.50 3.66
N TYR A 200 8.04 7.70 4.61
CA TYR A 200 9.32 7.86 5.28
C TYR A 200 10.51 7.39 4.44
N GLU A 201 10.30 6.60 3.38
CA GLU A 201 11.38 6.12 2.51
C GLU A 201 11.83 7.20 1.54
N GLN A 202 13.10 7.15 1.15
CA GLN A 202 13.64 8.12 0.20
C GLN A 202 12.93 8.04 -1.16
N GLN A 203 12.55 6.84 -1.61
CA GLN A 203 11.72 6.63 -2.80
C GLN A 203 10.44 5.89 -2.37
N PRO A 204 9.37 6.61 -1.96
CA PRO A 204 8.12 5.98 -1.55
C PRO A 204 7.48 5.15 -2.69
N PRO A 205 6.66 4.13 -2.37
CA PRO A 205 5.98 3.32 -3.37
C PRO A 205 5.15 4.16 -4.36
N GLY A 206 5.38 3.93 -5.66
CA GLY A 206 4.65 4.58 -6.75
C GLY A 206 3.21 4.07 -6.86
N THR A 207 3.07 2.74 -6.90
CA THR A 207 1.83 1.99 -7.11
C THR A 207 1.71 0.88 -6.08
N THR A 208 0.50 0.69 -5.55
CA THR A 208 0.16 -0.44 -4.67
C THR A 208 -0.86 -1.31 -5.39
N PHE A 209 -0.55 -2.60 -5.55
CA PHE A 209 -1.52 -3.61 -5.95
C PHE A 209 -2.08 -4.26 -4.69
N LEU A 210 -3.40 -4.16 -4.51
CA LEU A 210 -4.11 -4.75 -3.39
C LEU A 210 -5.20 -5.68 -3.93
N TYR A 211 -5.15 -6.95 -3.53
CA TYR A 211 -6.19 -7.92 -3.84
C TYR A 211 -6.67 -8.61 -2.58
N PHE A 212 -7.95 -8.94 -2.59
CA PHE A 212 -8.66 -9.49 -1.43
C PHE A 212 -8.44 -11.00 -1.34
N LEU A 213 -7.93 -11.47 -0.21
CA LEU A 213 -7.75 -12.89 0.08
C LEU A 213 -8.98 -13.45 0.80
N ASP A 214 -9.27 -12.93 1.98
CA ASP A 214 -10.33 -13.41 2.84
C ASP A 214 -10.83 -12.27 3.73
N GLY A 215 -12.07 -12.36 4.20
CA GLY A 215 -12.66 -11.32 5.04
C GLY A 215 -14.18 -11.42 5.21
N PRO A 216 -14.77 -10.50 5.98
CA PRO A 216 -16.20 -10.54 6.28
C PRO A 216 -17.05 -10.21 5.05
N ILE A 217 -18.30 -10.66 5.07
CA ILE A 217 -19.31 -10.35 4.03
C ILE A 217 -19.61 -8.84 3.96
N ALA A 218 -19.44 -8.12 5.07
CA ALA A 218 -19.67 -6.68 5.17
C ALA A 218 -18.68 -6.03 6.14
N GLY A 219 -18.32 -4.76 5.87
CA GLY A 219 -17.31 -4.00 6.60
C GLY A 219 -15.89 -4.27 6.09
N GLY A 220 -14.96 -3.37 6.45
CA GLY A 220 -13.58 -3.43 5.94
C GLY A 220 -13.32 -2.57 4.69
N ASP A 221 -14.26 -1.68 4.36
CA ASP A 221 -14.12 -0.76 3.23
C ASP A 221 -12.84 0.07 3.34
N THR A 222 -12.18 0.27 2.19
CA THR A 222 -11.01 1.14 2.07
C THR A 222 -11.43 2.44 1.38
N LEU A 223 -11.25 3.56 2.08
CA LEU A 223 -11.55 4.88 1.55
C LEU A 223 -10.29 5.51 0.94
N PHE A 224 -10.46 6.22 -0.18
CA PHE A 224 -9.39 6.90 -0.88
C PHE A 224 -9.70 8.39 -1.05
N ALA A 225 -8.66 9.23 -1.08
CA ALA A 225 -8.78 10.67 -1.28
C ALA A 225 -7.89 11.15 -2.43
N ASN A 226 -8.42 12.03 -3.28
CA ASN A 226 -7.66 12.62 -4.39
C ASN A 226 -6.90 13.87 -3.96
N GLN A 227 -5.61 13.69 -3.63
CA GLN A 227 -4.74 14.81 -3.23
C GLN A 227 -4.45 15.80 -4.36
N ALA A 228 -4.45 15.35 -5.62
CA ALA A 228 -4.25 16.26 -6.77
C ALA A 228 -5.44 17.21 -6.94
N GLU A 229 -6.67 16.69 -6.81
CA GLU A 229 -7.88 17.51 -6.85
C GLU A 229 -7.99 18.40 -5.61
N ALA A 230 -7.64 17.89 -4.42
CA ALA A 230 -7.58 18.70 -3.21
C ALA A 230 -6.64 19.91 -3.38
N TYR A 231 -5.46 19.69 -3.97
CA TYR A 231 -4.52 20.77 -4.26
C TYR A 231 -5.07 21.77 -5.29
N LYS A 232 -5.70 21.29 -6.37
CA LYS A 232 -6.31 22.16 -7.40
C LYS A 232 -7.39 23.09 -6.86
N ARG A 233 -8.12 22.66 -5.82
CA ARG A 233 -9.18 23.44 -5.16
C ARG A 233 -8.67 24.52 -4.21
N LEU A 234 -7.39 24.51 -3.86
CA LEU A 234 -6.80 25.56 -3.03
C LEU A 234 -6.75 26.89 -3.80
N SER A 235 -6.93 28.01 -3.09
CA SER A 235 -6.78 29.33 -3.69
C SER A 235 -5.36 29.50 -4.27
N PRO A 236 -5.18 30.30 -5.34
CA PRO A 236 -3.87 30.54 -5.92
C PRO A 236 -2.82 30.99 -4.89
N GLU A 237 -3.20 31.85 -3.93
CA GLU A 237 -2.30 32.32 -2.88
C GLU A 237 -1.93 31.21 -1.88
N PHE A 238 -2.86 30.30 -1.57
CA PHE A 238 -2.53 29.18 -0.71
C PHE A 238 -1.60 28.18 -1.41
N ARG A 239 -1.83 27.91 -2.72
CA ARG A 239 -0.90 27.11 -3.53
C ARG A 239 0.51 27.71 -3.55
N LYS A 240 0.63 29.03 -3.76
CA LYS A 240 1.89 29.78 -3.66
C LYS A 240 2.59 29.55 -2.33
N ARG A 241 1.85 29.65 -1.22
CA ARG A 241 2.38 29.46 0.13
C ARG A 241 2.92 28.05 0.39
N LEU A 242 2.37 27.02 -0.27
CA LEU A 242 2.82 25.64 -0.09
C LEU A 242 4.09 25.30 -0.91
N HIS A 243 4.39 26.06 -1.96
CA HIS A 243 5.59 25.82 -2.76
C HIS A 243 6.87 26.02 -1.95
N GLY A 244 7.82 25.09 -2.08
CA GLY A 244 9.08 25.09 -1.36
C GLY A 244 9.01 24.57 0.08
N LEU A 245 7.81 24.41 0.66
CA LEU A 245 7.66 23.79 1.98
C LEU A 245 7.98 22.29 1.91
N LYS A 246 8.60 21.82 2.99
CA LYS A 246 9.03 20.43 3.16
C LYS A 246 8.51 19.88 4.48
N ALA A 247 8.26 18.58 4.53
CA ALA A 247 7.87 17.84 5.73
C ALA A 247 8.82 16.68 5.96
N ILE A 248 9.05 16.35 7.24
CA ILE A 248 9.81 15.16 7.65
C ILE A 248 8.83 14.02 7.87
N HIS A 249 9.11 12.88 7.25
CA HIS A 249 8.36 11.64 7.40
C HIS A 249 9.28 10.60 8.05
N SER A 250 8.79 9.88 9.08
CA SER A 250 9.63 9.02 9.91
C SER A 250 9.01 7.64 10.13
N ALA A 251 9.83 6.59 10.06
CA ALA A 251 9.46 5.21 10.38
C ALA A 251 9.62 4.87 11.87
N VAL A 252 10.20 5.75 12.69
CA VAL A 252 10.59 5.44 14.07
C VAL A 252 9.40 5.01 14.91
N GLU A 253 8.30 5.77 14.85
CA GLU A 253 7.06 5.46 15.59
C GLU A 253 6.47 4.09 15.19
N GLN A 254 6.47 3.77 13.89
CA GLN A 254 6.01 2.49 13.37
C GLN A 254 6.91 1.33 13.83
N ALA A 255 8.24 1.53 13.84
CA ALA A 255 9.19 0.54 14.30
C ALA A 255 9.08 0.28 15.82
N ASP A 256 8.95 1.34 16.62
CA ASP A 256 8.75 1.24 18.07
C ASP A 256 7.43 0.53 18.40
N ASN A 257 6.35 0.84 17.69
CA ASN A 257 5.07 0.15 17.85
C ASN A 257 5.17 -1.34 17.50
N SER A 258 5.84 -1.68 16.39
CA SER A 258 6.08 -3.08 16.01
C SER A 258 6.83 -3.83 17.11
N LYS A 259 7.95 -3.28 17.61
CA LYS A 259 8.70 -3.86 18.74
C LYS A 259 7.83 -4.02 19.99
N GLY A 260 7.07 -2.99 20.34
CA GLY A 260 6.16 -2.99 21.49
C GLY A 260 5.12 -4.11 21.45
N ARG A 261 4.69 -4.50 20.25
CA ARG A 261 3.75 -5.62 20.00
C ARG A 261 4.44 -6.97 19.78
N GLY A 262 5.76 -7.07 19.94
CA GLY A 262 6.53 -8.29 19.69
C GLY A 262 6.66 -8.63 18.20
N GLY A 263 6.41 -7.66 17.33
CA GLY A 263 6.61 -7.76 15.88
C GLY A 263 8.07 -7.64 15.48
N VAL A 264 8.31 -7.69 14.16
CA VAL A 264 9.66 -7.61 13.59
C VAL A 264 10.01 -6.17 13.24
N VAL A 265 11.31 -5.87 13.28
CA VAL A 265 11.90 -4.71 12.61
C VAL A 265 13.11 -5.23 11.86
N ARG A 266 12.94 -5.35 10.54
CA ARG A 266 13.89 -6.02 9.65
C ARG A 266 14.80 -5.04 8.90
N ARG A 267 14.54 -3.74 9.01
CA ARG A 267 15.41 -2.66 8.50
C ARG A 267 15.40 -1.53 9.53
N GLU A 268 16.53 -0.86 9.71
CA GLU A 268 16.60 0.30 10.60
C GLU A 268 15.62 1.39 10.13
N PRO A 269 14.86 2.01 11.07
CA PRO A 269 13.90 3.03 10.72
C PRO A 269 14.60 4.27 10.17
N VAL A 270 14.11 4.79 9.07
CA VAL A 270 14.62 6.00 8.41
C VAL A 270 13.68 7.18 8.58
N SER A 271 14.21 8.38 8.40
CA SER A 271 13.42 9.61 8.28
C SER A 271 13.92 10.43 7.10
N ASN A 272 13.01 10.84 6.23
CA ASN A 272 13.32 11.59 5.02
C ASN A 272 12.49 12.86 4.92
N THR A 273 13.10 13.90 4.32
CA THR A 273 12.45 15.18 4.09
C THR A 273 11.90 15.25 2.67
N HIS A 274 10.59 15.43 2.52
CA HIS A 274 9.90 15.51 1.23
C HIS A 274 9.23 16.86 1.02
N PRO A 275 9.15 17.36 -0.24
CA PRO A 275 8.30 18.50 -0.54
C PRO A 275 6.82 18.15 -0.31
N ILE A 276 6.06 19.07 0.29
CA ILE A 276 4.64 18.84 0.58
C ILE A 276 3.75 18.95 -0.67
N VAL A 277 4.25 19.60 -1.73
CA VAL A 277 3.65 19.62 -3.07
C VAL A 277 4.59 18.91 -4.02
N ARG A 278 4.08 17.94 -4.77
CA ARG A 278 4.87 17.13 -5.71
C ARG A 278 4.19 17.05 -7.06
N THR A 279 4.98 16.88 -8.10
CA THR A 279 4.50 16.66 -9.47
C THR A 279 4.45 15.16 -9.76
N HIS A 280 3.38 14.71 -10.43
CA HIS A 280 3.27 13.32 -10.86
C HIS A 280 4.04 13.07 -12.16
N PRO A 281 4.85 11.99 -12.30
CA PRO A 281 5.72 11.79 -13.45
C PRO A 281 4.98 11.62 -14.78
N VAL A 282 3.75 11.07 -14.77
CA VAL A 282 2.90 10.86 -15.97
C VAL A 282 1.77 11.88 -16.10
N SER A 283 1.04 12.16 -15.02
CA SER A 283 -0.19 12.96 -15.09
C SER A 283 0.03 14.46 -14.91
N ALA A 284 1.25 14.96 -15.14
CA ALA A 284 1.55 16.39 -15.05
C ALA A 284 0.93 17.11 -16.25
N GLY A 285 -0.28 17.62 -16.04
CA GLY A 285 -0.96 18.63 -16.85
C GLY A 285 -1.57 19.68 -15.92
#